data_AF-A0A3D6CMG3-F1
#
_entry.id   AF-A0A3D6CMG3-F1
#
_cell.length_a   1.000
_cell.length_b   1.000
_cell.length_c   1.000
_cell.angle_alpha   90.00
_cell.angle_beta   90.00
_cell.angle_gamma   90.00
#
_symmetry.space_group_name_H-M   'P 1'
#
loop_
_entity.id
_entity.type
_entity.pdbx_description
1 polymer ?
#
loop_
_entity_poly.entity_id
_entity_poly.type
_entity_poly.pdbx_seq_one_letter_code
_entity_poly.pdbx_strand_id
1 'polypeptide(L)'
;MKIKEILQSCVVSAAFFSPALAQTAPDIRGYWAGGYTDGQGGEIQFEMTVIEDVGELKYNSTNWGALGFAICEYVFPVENGVPGKVTRNSGAGTGDCLVEPSFTVARPTPETLTLTFANPEVALDAVEMGGILRPFDPAQAHAPIAGLDILGIAPGMTFDQIDSLLTEKEYARKEDRDRVLEYQGFTIEQKAWGKGADEYGNPTDWVFVTFTSKKEWAADEVPVATDVGREWSIPETDAVAGGTMVDSLAKKYGARSNDINEDRLYDRAGQVLVGVFSCADGMHQPLLSNYSLASETGEEEVSVTCGAILKAYVGTDSSTGRATVLKIRLTDPDPIWADFWSTWGHNEAARLKSIYDGVTGATGAAPEL
;
A
#
# COMPACT_ATOMS: atom_id res chain seq x y z
N MET A 1 -53.78 64.04 2.56
CA MET A 1 -54.63 63.36 3.58
C MET A 1 -54.83 61.93 3.10
N LYS A 2 -54.66 60.96 3.99
CA LYS A 2 -54.23 59.56 3.78
C LYS A 2 -54.97 58.76 2.69
N ILE A 3 -54.20 58.18 1.76
CA ILE A 3 -54.59 57.00 0.96
C ILE A 3 -53.77 55.81 1.49
N LYS A 4 -54.49 54.77 1.92
CA LYS A 4 -53.97 53.41 2.18
C LYS A 4 -53.93 52.70 0.84
N GLU A 5 -52.77 52.17 0.44
CA GLU A 5 -52.69 51.11 -0.56
C GLU A 5 -51.96 49.91 0.02
N ILE A 6 -52.64 48.77 -0.07
CA ILE A 6 -52.21 47.44 0.31
C ILE A 6 -51.49 46.87 -0.91
N LEU A 7 -50.19 46.64 -0.82
CA LEU A 7 -49.45 45.87 -1.82
C LEU A 7 -49.47 44.40 -1.39
N GLN A 8 -50.22 43.60 -2.15
CA GLN A 8 -50.12 42.14 -2.15
C GLN A 8 -48.75 41.74 -2.69
N SER A 9 -47.88 41.21 -1.82
CA SER A 9 -46.66 40.53 -2.23
C SER A 9 -46.99 39.08 -2.58
N CYS A 10 -47.01 38.75 -3.87
CA CYS A 10 -46.96 37.36 -4.33
C CYS A 10 -45.54 36.82 -4.08
N VAL A 11 -45.40 36.02 -3.02
CA VAL A 11 -44.21 35.19 -2.80
C VAL A 11 -44.29 34.03 -3.79
N VAL A 12 -43.45 34.06 -4.82
CA VAL A 12 -43.15 32.87 -5.63
C VAL A 12 -42.26 31.99 -4.76
N SER A 13 -42.84 30.93 -4.20
CA SER A 13 -42.08 29.85 -3.58
C SER A 13 -41.25 29.15 -4.64
N ALA A 14 -40.00 29.59 -4.81
CA ALA A 14 -38.99 28.80 -5.49
C ALA A 14 -38.76 27.54 -4.64
N ALA A 15 -39.31 26.41 -5.11
CA ALA A 15 -38.95 25.10 -4.62
C ALA A 15 -37.47 24.89 -4.91
N PHE A 16 -36.63 25.06 -3.89
CA PHE A 16 -35.27 24.56 -3.90
C PHE A 16 -35.34 23.04 -3.95
N PHE A 17 -35.31 22.48 -5.16
CA PHE A 17 -34.85 21.12 -5.36
C PHE A 17 -33.37 21.12 -5.03
N SER A 18 -33.04 20.88 -3.76
CA SER A 18 -31.70 20.43 -3.40
C SER A 18 -31.43 19.18 -4.23
N PRO A 19 -30.37 19.13 -5.06
CA PRO A 19 -29.94 17.86 -5.61
C PRO A 19 -29.62 17.00 -4.40
N ALA A 20 -30.31 15.87 -4.26
CA ALA A 20 -29.84 14.81 -3.40
C ALA A 20 -28.39 14.57 -3.82
N LEU A 21 -27.45 14.88 -2.92
CA LEU A 21 -26.09 14.37 -3.04
C LEU A 21 -26.28 12.87 -3.28
N ALA A 22 -25.94 12.40 -4.47
CA ALA A 22 -25.74 10.98 -4.68
C ALA A 22 -24.72 10.61 -3.61
N GLN A 23 -25.18 9.94 -2.55
CA GLN A 23 -24.27 9.27 -1.63
C GLN A 23 -23.51 8.31 -2.53
N THR A 24 -22.30 8.70 -2.90
CA THR A 24 -21.34 7.78 -3.49
C THR A 24 -21.30 6.61 -2.54
N ALA A 25 -21.71 5.45 -3.05
CA ALA A 25 -21.72 4.24 -2.27
C ALA A 25 -20.37 4.08 -1.57
N PRO A 26 -20.35 3.58 -0.32
CA PRO A 26 -19.10 3.38 0.40
C PRO A 26 -18.20 2.47 -0.44
N ASP A 27 -16.97 2.91 -0.68
CA ASP A 27 -15.97 2.06 -1.30
C ASP A 27 -15.53 1.00 -0.28
N ILE A 28 -16.04 -0.21 -0.45
CA ILE A 28 -15.78 -1.36 0.43
C ILE A 28 -14.62 -2.23 -0.07
N ARG A 29 -13.93 -1.81 -1.15
CA ARG A 29 -12.81 -2.58 -1.71
C ARG A 29 -11.70 -2.75 -0.69
N GLY A 30 -11.15 -3.95 -0.63
CA GLY A 30 -10.08 -4.31 0.29
C GLY A 30 -10.16 -5.76 0.73
N TYR A 31 -9.10 -6.19 1.39
CA TYR A 31 -9.06 -7.37 2.24
C TYR A 31 -9.20 -6.91 3.70
N TRP A 32 -10.24 -7.39 4.34
CA TRP A 32 -10.68 -7.01 5.67
C TRP A 32 -10.68 -8.24 6.56
N ALA A 33 -10.18 -8.12 7.79
CA ALA A 33 -10.18 -9.23 8.72
C ALA A 33 -10.53 -8.78 10.14
N GLY A 34 -11.17 -9.67 10.90
CA GLY A 34 -11.53 -9.44 12.29
C GLY A 34 -11.90 -10.74 12.99
N GLY A 35 -12.01 -10.72 14.31
CA GLY A 35 -12.36 -11.91 15.07
C GLY A 35 -12.71 -11.62 16.52
N TYR A 36 -13.38 -12.59 17.12
CA TYR A 36 -13.90 -12.52 18.48
C TYR A 36 -13.62 -13.82 19.22
N THR A 37 -13.40 -13.69 20.52
CA THR A 37 -13.29 -14.81 21.45
C THR A 37 -14.30 -14.58 22.58
N ASP A 38 -15.05 -15.62 22.94
CA ASP A 38 -15.98 -15.55 24.06
C ASP A 38 -15.33 -16.00 25.38
N GLY A 39 -16.03 -15.80 26.50
CA GLY A 39 -15.53 -16.19 27.82
C GLY A 39 -15.47 -17.70 28.08
N GLN A 40 -15.91 -18.54 27.13
CA GLN A 40 -15.93 -20.01 27.21
C GLN A 40 -14.91 -20.67 26.28
N GLY A 41 -14.07 -19.87 25.61
CA GLY A 41 -13.06 -20.36 24.67
C GLY A 41 -13.63 -20.68 23.28
N GLY A 42 -14.83 -20.17 22.96
CA GLY A 42 -15.32 -20.09 21.60
C GLY A 42 -14.62 -18.98 20.84
N GLU A 43 -14.29 -19.23 19.57
CA GLU A 43 -13.64 -18.28 18.67
C GLU A 43 -14.39 -18.22 17.34
N ILE A 44 -14.48 -17.01 16.78
CA ILE A 44 -14.95 -16.79 15.41
C ILE A 44 -14.11 -15.73 14.72
N GLN A 45 -13.66 -16.01 13.50
CA GLN A 45 -12.86 -15.12 12.67
C GLN A 45 -13.56 -14.91 11.35
N PHE A 46 -13.48 -13.69 10.84
CA PHE A 46 -14.05 -13.28 9.56
C PHE A 46 -12.96 -12.67 8.69
N GLU A 47 -12.98 -13.04 7.42
CA GLU A 47 -12.14 -12.47 6.37
C GLU A 47 -13.05 -12.09 5.21
N MET A 48 -12.97 -10.86 4.73
CA MET A 48 -13.73 -10.42 3.57
C MET A 48 -12.80 -9.76 2.56
N THR A 49 -12.79 -10.27 1.34
CA THR A 49 -12.11 -9.65 0.21
C THR A 49 -13.15 -9.11 -0.75
N VAL A 50 -13.08 -7.82 -1.08
CA VAL A 50 -13.91 -7.22 -2.12
C VAL A 50 -13.02 -6.50 -3.12
N ILE A 51 -13.13 -6.90 -4.39
CA ILE A 51 -12.41 -6.28 -5.49
C ILE A 51 -13.40 -6.02 -6.62
N GLU A 52 -13.43 -4.78 -7.11
CA GLU A 52 -14.35 -4.36 -8.17
C GLU A 52 -15.83 -4.72 -7.89
N ASP A 53 -16.40 -5.65 -8.67
CA ASP A 53 -17.80 -6.05 -8.67
C ASP A 53 -18.04 -7.42 -8.01
N VAL A 54 -17.04 -7.98 -7.32
CA VAL A 54 -17.12 -9.31 -6.69
C VAL A 54 -16.46 -9.32 -5.32
N GLY A 55 -17.01 -10.12 -4.42
CA GLY A 55 -16.46 -10.33 -3.08
C GLY A 55 -16.50 -11.79 -2.64
N GLU A 56 -15.66 -12.07 -1.67
CA GLU A 56 -15.56 -13.32 -0.93
C GLU A 56 -15.65 -13.00 0.57
N LEU A 57 -16.46 -13.77 1.29
CA LEU A 57 -16.54 -13.75 2.75
C LEU A 57 -16.19 -15.16 3.24
N LYS A 58 -15.19 -15.23 4.10
CA LYS A 58 -14.82 -16.44 4.83
C LYS A 58 -15.10 -16.24 6.30
N TYR A 59 -15.55 -17.30 6.96
CA TYR A 59 -15.47 -17.35 8.40
C TYR A 59 -14.96 -18.69 8.87
N ASN A 60 -14.22 -18.65 9.99
CA ASN A 60 -13.75 -19.81 10.71
C ASN A 60 -14.24 -19.70 12.15
N SER A 61 -14.97 -20.70 12.63
CA SER A 61 -15.43 -20.78 14.00
C SER A 61 -14.90 -22.03 14.69
N THR A 62 -14.60 -21.91 15.97
CA THR A 62 -14.28 -23.04 16.86
C THR A 62 -15.08 -22.87 18.14
N ASN A 63 -15.92 -23.85 18.48
CA ASN A 63 -16.76 -23.83 19.70
C ASN A 63 -17.62 -22.55 19.83
N TRP A 64 -18.00 -21.92 18.71
CA TRP A 64 -18.78 -20.68 18.72
C TRP A 64 -20.27 -20.98 18.63
N GLY A 65 -20.96 -21.02 19.78
CA GLY A 65 -22.40 -21.16 19.86
C GLY A 65 -22.96 -22.28 18.98
N ALA A 66 -23.88 -21.93 18.08
CA ALA A 66 -24.54 -22.87 17.16
C ALA A 66 -23.66 -23.28 15.96
N LEU A 67 -22.62 -22.52 15.64
CA LEU A 67 -21.75 -22.77 14.48
C LEU A 67 -20.72 -23.86 14.74
N GLY A 68 -20.35 -24.10 16.01
CA GLY A 68 -19.40 -25.14 16.37
C GLY A 68 -18.04 -24.95 15.69
N PHE A 69 -17.48 -26.04 15.13
CA PHE A 69 -16.26 -25.99 14.31
C PHE A 69 -16.62 -25.96 12.82
N ALA A 70 -16.49 -24.81 12.18
CA ALA A 70 -16.86 -24.61 10.78
C ALA A 70 -15.89 -23.66 10.08
N ILE A 71 -15.49 -23.99 8.85
CA ILE A 71 -14.71 -23.16 7.93
C ILE A 71 -15.57 -23.02 6.67
N CYS A 72 -16.07 -21.82 6.42
CA CYS A 72 -17.04 -21.58 5.36
C CYS A 72 -16.60 -20.44 4.47
N GLU A 73 -16.74 -20.64 3.16
CA GLU A 73 -16.37 -19.64 2.16
C GLU A 73 -17.59 -19.34 1.28
N TYR A 74 -17.87 -18.06 1.11
CA TYR A 74 -18.98 -17.56 0.32
C TYR A 74 -18.50 -16.53 -0.68
N VAL A 75 -19.16 -16.48 -1.83
CA VAL A 75 -18.92 -15.51 -2.88
C VAL A 75 -20.19 -14.74 -3.21
N PHE A 76 -20.05 -13.47 -3.57
CA PHE A 76 -21.16 -12.59 -3.86
C PHE A 76 -20.77 -11.53 -4.90
N PRO A 77 -21.71 -11.08 -5.75
CA PRO A 77 -21.49 -9.90 -6.56
C PRO A 77 -21.61 -8.65 -5.70
N VAL A 78 -21.00 -7.56 -6.11
CA VAL A 78 -21.10 -6.24 -5.49
C VAL A 78 -21.62 -5.26 -6.52
N GLU A 79 -22.77 -4.66 -6.24
CA GLU A 79 -23.37 -3.64 -7.10
C GLU A 79 -23.48 -2.34 -6.31
N ASN A 80 -22.84 -1.27 -6.79
CA ASN A 80 -22.80 0.03 -6.11
C ASN A 80 -22.42 -0.10 -4.62
N GLY A 81 -21.34 -0.84 -4.33
CA GLY A 81 -20.83 -1.04 -2.96
C GLY A 81 -21.74 -1.87 -2.04
N VAL A 82 -22.79 -2.49 -2.57
CA VAL A 82 -23.72 -3.33 -1.82
C VAL A 82 -23.53 -4.80 -2.20
N PRO A 83 -23.30 -5.71 -1.24
CA PRO A 83 -23.30 -7.15 -1.51
C PRO A 83 -24.65 -7.62 -2.04
N GLY A 84 -24.63 -8.35 -3.16
CA GLY A 84 -25.80 -9.02 -3.72
C GLY A 84 -26.05 -10.39 -3.09
N LYS A 85 -26.62 -11.31 -3.88
CA LYS A 85 -26.91 -12.67 -3.41
C LYS A 85 -25.61 -13.43 -3.08
N VAL A 86 -25.50 -13.84 -1.82
CA VAL A 86 -24.38 -14.63 -1.32
C VAL A 86 -24.58 -16.10 -1.63
N THR A 87 -23.54 -16.75 -2.17
CA THR A 87 -23.56 -18.17 -2.56
C THR A 87 -22.40 -18.89 -1.89
N ARG A 88 -22.68 -20.07 -1.30
CA ARG A 88 -21.64 -20.89 -0.67
C ARG A 88 -20.73 -21.50 -1.74
N ASN A 89 -19.43 -21.22 -1.63
CA ASN A 89 -18.40 -21.84 -2.44
C ASN A 89 -17.94 -23.16 -1.81
N SER A 90 -17.55 -23.11 -0.53
CA SER A 90 -17.02 -24.27 0.19
C SER A 90 -17.45 -24.27 1.65
N GLY A 91 -17.33 -25.43 2.29
CA GLY A 91 -17.63 -25.64 3.70
C GLY A 91 -16.93 -26.88 4.23
N ALA A 92 -16.30 -26.75 5.39
CA ALA A 92 -15.63 -27.84 6.09
C ALA A 92 -15.85 -27.73 7.60
N GLY A 93 -15.72 -28.84 8.31
CA GLY A 93 -15.83 -28.88 9.77
C GLY A 93 -16.88 -29.87 10.27
N THR A 94 -17.10 -29.87 11.58
CA THR A 94 -18.10 -30.70 12.26
C THR A 94 -19.37 -29.91 12.62
N GLY A 95 -19.31 -28.58 12.52
CA GLY A 95 -20.45 -27.67 12.60
C GLY A 95 -20.99 -27.28 11.23
N ASP A 96 -22.06 -26.47 11.23
CA ASP A 96 -22.78 -26.10 10.01
C ASP A 96 -22.36 -24.74 9.46
N CYS A 97 -22.21 -24.69 8.14
CA CYS A 97 -22.14 -23.42 7.42
C CYS A 97 -23.53 -22.75 7.37
N LEU A 98 -23.57 -21.41 7.48
CA LEU A 98 -24.79 -20.63 7.23
C LEU A 98 -25.41 -21.05 5.89
N VAL A 99 -26.67 -21.49 5.93
CA VAL A 99 -27.39 -21.99 4.76
C VAL A 99 -27.73 -20.84 3.81
N GLU A 100 -28.22 -19.73 4.38
CA GLU A 100 -28.56 -18.49 3.67
C GLU A 100 -27.90 -17.30 4.37
N PRO A 101 -26.58 -17.11 4.18
CA PRO A 101 -25.89 -15.95 4.74
C PRO A 101 -26.46 -14.65 4.14
N SER A 102 -26.82 -13.73 5.01
CA SER A 102 -27.32 -12.40 4.64
C SER A 102 -26.70 -11.36 5.57
N PHE A 103 -26.02 -10.39 4.99
CA PHE A 103 -25.37 -9.32 5.74
C PHE A 103 -25.42 -8.00 4.99
N THR A 104 -25.23 -6.91 5.74
CA THR A 104 -25.01 -5.57 5.21
C THR A 104 -23.60 -5.10 5.57
N VAL A 105 -23.07 -4.18 4.77
CA VAL A 105 -21.72 -3.64 4.93
C VAL A 105 -21.78 -2.14 5.14
N ALA A 106 -21.01 -1.65 6.10
CA ALA A 106 -20.75 -0.23 6.29
C ALA A 106 -19.25 0.02 6.44
N ARG A 107 -18.77 1.17 5.95
CA ARG A 107 -17.39 1.62 6.13
C ARG A 107 -17.38 2.91 6.96
N PRO A 108 -17.40 2.82 8.30
CA PRO A 108 -17.50 3.99 9.16
C PRO A 108 -16.22 4.85 9.16
N THR A 109 -15.06 4.23 8.92
CA THR A 109 -13.76 4.90 8.82
C THR A 109 -12.98 4.30 7.64
N PRO A 110 -11.91 4.95 7.17
CA PRO A 110 -11.10 4.36 6.10
C PRO A 110 -10.48 3.00 6.46
N GLU A 111 -10.24 2.74 7.75
CA GLU A 111 -9.56 1.54 8.24
C GLU A 111 -10.46 0.45 8.77
N THR A 112 -11.76 0.71 8.89
CA THR A 112 -12.70 -0.22 9.51
C THR A 112 -13.85 -0.50 8.57
N LEU A 113 -14.23 -1.76 8.49
CA LEU A 113 -15.43 -2.21 7.83
C LEU A 113 -16.30 -2.98 8.83
N THR A 114 -17.60 -2.73 8.80
CA THR A 114 -18.57 -3.34 9.70
C THR A 114 -19.51 -4.23 8.90
N LEU A 115 -19.62 -5.50 9.28
CA LEU A 115 -20.66 -6.41 8.81
C LEU A 115 -21.78 -6.51 9.84
N THR A 116 -23.02 -6.46 9.39
CA THR A 116 -24.18 -6.79 10.23
C THR A 116 -24.91 -7.95 9.59
N PHE A 117 -24.85 -9.12 10.23
CA PHE A 117 -25.53 -10.33 9.79
C PHE A 117 -27.00 -10.31 10.23
N ALA A 118 -27.88 -10.81 9.36
CA ALA A 118 -29.26 -11.12 9.73
C ALA A 118 -29.39 -12.52 10.38
N ASN A 119 -28.33 -13.34 10.28
CA ASN A 119 -28.26 -14.70 10.77
C ASN A 119 -28.02 -14.73 12.29
N PRO A 120 -28.99 -15.19 13.11
CA PRO A 120 -28.83 -15.23 14.58
C PRO A 120 -27.73 -16.20 15.04
N GLU A 121 -27.33 -17.17 14.22
CA GLU A 121 -26.29 -18.15 14.50
C GLU A 121 -24.91 -17.51 14.71
N VAL A 122 -24.66 -16.34 14.12
CA VAL A 122 -23.42 -15.58 14.30
C VAL A 122 -23.31 -15.04 15.73
N ALA A 123 -24.43 -14.78 16.39
CA ALA A 123 -24.51 -14.29 17.77
C ALA A 123 -23.68 -13.02 18.07
N LEU A 124 -23.54 -12.15 17.07
CA LEU A 124 -22.91 -10.82 17.17
C LEU A 124 -23.82 -9.77 16.55
N ASP A 125 -23.98 -8.63 17.20
CA ASP A 125 -24.77 -7.50 16.67
C ASP A 125 -24.12 -6.91 15.41
N ALA A 126 -22.79 -6.84 15.41
CA ALA A 126 -21.97 -6.43 14.30
C ALA A 126 -20.57 -7.03 14.40
N VAL A 127 -19.91 -7.21 13.26
CA VAL A 127 -18.53 -7.67 13.11
C VAL A 127 -17.72 -6.50 12.58
N GLU A 128 -16.82 -5.97 13.39
CA GLU A 128 -15.84 -4.97 12.97
C GLU A 128 -14.58 -5.67 12.45
N MET A 129 -14.14 -5.26 11.27
CA MET A 129 -12.96 -5.78 10.59
C MET A 129 -12.00 -4.64 10.27
N GLY A 130 -10.71 -4.88 10.49
CA GLY A 130 -9.63 -3.99 10.09
C GLY A 130 -9.28 -4.16 8.62
N GLY A 131 -8.98 -3.05 7.95
CA GLY A 131 -8.46 -3.07 6.58
C GLY A 131 -7.01 -3.52 6.57
N ILE A 132 -6.78 -4.79 6.22
CA ILE A 132 -5.44 -5.38 6.15
C ILE A 132 -4.75 -4.98 4.84
N LEU A 133 -5.50 -5.00 3.72
CA LEU A 133 -5.08 -4.44 2.44
C LEU A 133 -6.25 -3.66 1.85
N ARG A 134 -6.02 -2.48 1.28
CA ARG A 134 -7.09 -1.71 0.61
C ARG A 134 -6.52 -0.79 -0.46
N PRO A 135 -7.36 -0.21 -1.34
CA PRO A 135 -6.88 0.80 -2.28
C PRO A 135 -6.21 1.96 -1.57
N PHE A 136 -5.12 2.45 -2.17
CA PHE A 136 -4.53 3.73 -1.77
C PHE A 136 -5.54 4.86 -1.99
N ASP A 137 -5.73 5.68 -0.96
CA ASP A 137 -6.56 6.88 -1.03
C ASP A 137 -5.63 8.10 -1.06
N PRO A 138 -5.62 8.89 -2.14
CA PRO A 138 -4.80 10.10 -2.22
C PRO A 138 -5.05 11.11 -1.09
N ALA A 139 -6.23 11.09 -0.45
CA ALA A 139 -6.51 11.94 0.71
C ALA A 139 -5.68 11.54 1.95
N GLN A 140 -5.10 10.35 1.95
CA GLN A 140 -4.23 9.83 3.00
C GLN A 140 -2.76 9.96 2.67
N ALA A 141 -2.42 10.46 1.48
CA ALA A 141 -1.04 10.67 1.06
C ALA A 141 -0.25 11.42 2.13
N HIS A 142 1.00 11.02 2.36
CA HIS A 142 1.78 11.65 3.40
C HIS A 142 2.14 13.07 2.97
N ALA A 143 2.42 13.93 3.93
CA ALA A 143 2.87 15.28 3.62
C ALA A 143 4.20 15.23 2.85
N PRO A 144 4.40 16.10 1.84
CA PRO A 144 5.67 16.21 1.15
C PRO A 144 6.75 16.76 2.09
N ILE A 145 7.95 16.19 2.02
CA ILE A 145 9.10 16.58 2.84
C ILE A 145 10.05 17.40 1.98
N ALA A 146 10.18 18.69 2.29
CA ALA A 146 10.98 19.61 1.50
C ALA A 146 12.47 19.20 1.48
N GLY A 147 13.05 19.06 0.28
CA GLY A 147 14.47 18.72 0.09
C GLY A 147 14.82 17.25 0.38
N LEU A 148 13.82 16.38 0.53
CA LEU A 148 14.02 14.95 0.63
C LEU A 148 14.27 14.36 -0.76
N ASP A 149 15.54 14.31 -1.13
CA ASP A 149 16.01 13.81 -2.42
C ASP A 149 17.40 13.18 -2.28
N ILE A 150 17.79 12.36 -3.26
CA ILE A 150 19.19 11.96 -3.47
C ILE A 150 19.63 12.55 -4.80
N LEU A 151 20.56 13.52 -4.76
CA LEU A 151 21.03 14.25 -5.94
C LEU A 151 19.89 14.91 -6.74
N GLY A 152 18.86 15.42 -6.07
CA GLY A 152 17.68 16.00 -6.70
C GLY A 152 16.65 14.99 -7.20
N ILE A 153 16.90 13.69 -7.02
CA ILE A 153 15.96 12.62 -7.36
C ILE A 153 15.13 12.25 -6.14
N ALA A 154 13.81 12.22 -6.30
CA ALA A 154 12.88 11.74 -5.29
C ALA A 154 11.99 10.63 -5.87
N PRO A 155 11.44 9.75 -5.03
CA PRO A 155 10.29 8.92 -5.41
C PRO A 155 9.17 9.77 -6.04
N GLY A 156 8.39 9.16 -6.93
CA GLY A 156 7.37 9.82 -7.75
C GLY A 156 7.89 10.44 -9.05
N MET A 157 9.21 10.54 -9.25
CA MET A 157 9.78 11.04 -10.52
C MET A 157 9.78 9.95 -11.61
N THR A 158 9.50 10.36 -12.84
CA THR A 158 9.56 9.49 -14.03
C THR A 158 11.01 9.25 -14.48
N PHE A 159 11.21 8.22 -15.31
CA PHE A 159 12.52 7.93 -15.90
C PHE A 159 13.13 9.15 -16.61
N ASP A 160 12.38 9.83 -17.48
CA ASP A 160 12.89 10.95 -18.28
C ASP A 160 13.36 12.13 -17.41
N GLN A 161 12.64 12.40 -16.31
CA GLN A 161 13.02 13.43 -15.34
C GLN A 161 14.34 13.06 -14.64
N ILE A 162 14.47 11.80 -14.23
CA ILE A 162 15.66 11.30 -13.53
C ILE A 162 16.87 11.26 -14.45
N ASP A 163 16.72 10.72 -15.66
CA ASP A 163 17.80 10.58 -16.63
C ASP A 163 18.35 11.94 -17.04
N SER A 164 17.47 12.93 -17.23
CA SER A 164 17.87 14.32 -17.49
C SER A 164 18.69 14.91 -16.33
N LEU A 165 18.20 14.79 -15.10
CA LEU A 165 18.88 15.32 -13.90
C LEU A 165 20.25 14.67 -13.66
N LEU A 166 20.35 13.36 -13.86
CA LEU A 166 21.60 12.62 -13.68
C LEU A 166 22.60 12.93 -14.79
N THR A 167 22.14 13.07 -16.03
CA THR A 167 22.98 13.49 -17.16
C THR A 167 23.56 14.89 -16.93
N GLU A 168 22.77 15.85 -16.45
CA GLU A 168 23.24 17.19 -16.07
C GLU A 168 24.30 17.15 -14.96
N LYS A 169 24.27 16.12 -14.11
CA LYS A 169 25.26 15.86 -13.05
C LYS A 169 26.40 14.96 -13.49
N GLU A 170 26.52 14.68 -14.79
CA GLU A 170 27.56 13.87 -15.42
C GLU A 170 27.53 12.39 -15.00
N TYR A 171 26.39 11.87 -14.57
CA TYR A 171 26.18 10.44 -14.43
C TYR A 171 25.78 9.85 -15.79
N ALA A 172 26.43 8.75 -16.16
CA ALA A 172 26.14 8.05 -17.41
C ALA A 172 25.21 6.86 -17.15
N ARG A 173 24.30 6.62 -18.10
CA ARG A 173 23.43 5.43 -18.11
C ARG A 173 24.28 4.14 -18.18
N LYS A 174 23.94 3.12 -17.38
CA LYS A 174 24.62 1.81 -17.35
C LYS A 174 23.60 0.69 -17.58
N GLU A 175 23.23 0.52 -18.84
CA GLU A 175 22.23 -0.47 -19.27
C GLU A 175 22.66 -1.91 -18.94
N ASP A 176 23.97 -2.18 -18.88
CA ASP A 176 24.54 -3.46 -18.45
C ASP A 176 24.27 -3.80 -16.98
N ARG A 177 23.85 -2.80 -16.20
CA ARG A 177 23.50 -2.90 -14.78
C ARG A 177 22.01 -2.72 -14.53
N ASP A 178 21.20 -2.52 -15.57
CA ASP A 178 19.74 -2.54 -15.46
C ASP A 178 19.26 -3.93 -15.04
N ARG A 179 18.11 -3.95 -14.36
CA ARG A 179 17.41 -5.20 -14.02
C ARG A 179 15.93 -5.08 -14.34
N VAL A 180 15.35 -6.23 -14.67
CA VAL A 180 13.91 -6.38 -14.86
C VAL A 180 13.47 -7.56 -14.01
N LEU A 181 12.50 -7.32 -13.16
CA LEU A 181 11.82 -8.36 -12.38
C LEU A 181 10.52 -8.69 -13.11
N GLU A 182 10.35 -9.94 -13.49
CA GLU A 182 9.20 -10.41 -14.26
C GLU A 182 8.18 -11.09 -13.33
N TYR A 183 6.94 -10.66 -13.43
CA TYR A 183 5.80 -11.24 -12.73
C TYR A 183 4.70 -11.58 -13.74
N GLN A 184 3.62 -12.20 -13.27
CA GLN A 184 2.50 -12.53 -14.14
C GLN A 184 1.78 -11.24 -14.58
N GLY A 185 1.98 -10.86 -15.86
CA GLY A 185 1.29 -9.74 -16.52
C GLY A 185 1.87 -8.35 -16.26
N PHE A 186 2.97 -8.25 -15.51
CA PHE A 186 3.67 -6.98 -15.27
C PHE A 186 5.17 -7.18 -15.00
N THR A 187 5.94 -6.10 -15.15
CA THR A 187 7.38 -6.07 -14.85
C THR A 187 7.74 -4.88 -13.98
N ILE A 188 8.76 -5.04 -13.14
CA ILE A 188 9.37 -3.96 -12.36
C ILE A 188 10.77 -3.73 -12.92
N GLU A 189 11.07 -2.48 -13.28
CA GLU A 189 12.39 -2.13 -13.82
C GLU A 189 13.25 -1.42 -12.77
N GLN A 190 14.54 -1.75 -12.78
CA GLN A 190 15.57 -1.06 -12.04
C GLN A 190 16.59 -0.50 -13.01
N LYS A 191 16.92 0.78 -12.86
CA LYS A 191 17.83 1.52 -13.73
C LYS A 191 19.04 2.00 -12.93
N ALA A 192 20.24 1.70 -13.40
CA ALA A 192 21.52 2.06 -12.80
C ALA A 192 22.32 3.14 -13.57
N TRP A 193 22.66 4.28 -12.98
CA TRP A 193 23.60 5.27 -13.52
C TRP A 193 24.93 5.21 -12.76
N GLY A 194 26.03 5.58 -13.41
CA GLY A 194 27.36 5.59 -12.80
C GLY A 194 28.16 6.84 -13.14
N LYS A 195 28.92 7.33 -12.15
CA LYS A 195 29.89 8.43 -12.27
C LYS A 195 31.24 8.04 -11.67
N GLY A 196 32.30 8.67 -12.18
CA GLY A 196 33.68 8.36 -11.79
C GLY A 196 34.15 7.03 -12.36
N ALA A 197 35.37 6.66 -12.00
CA ALA A 197 35.96 5.37 -12.35
C ALA A 197 37.00 4.98 -11.29
N ASP A 198 36.99 3.72 -10.87
CA ASP A 198 38.05 3.10 -10.10
C ASP A 198 39.23 2.70 -11.01
N GLU A 199 40.24 2.05 -10.44
CA GLU A 199 41.44 1.58 -11.16
C GLU A 199 41.12 0.57 -12.27
N TYR A 200 39.94 -0.06 -12.22
CA TYR A 200 39.46 -1.05 -13.19
C TYR A 200 38.46 -0.47 -14.19
N GLY A 201 38.16 0.83 -14.10
CA GLY A 201 37.20 1.52 -14.96
C GLY A 201 35.73 1.36 -14.55
N ASN A 202 35.45 0.78 -13.37
CA ASN A 202 34.09 0.70 -12.84
C ASN A 202 33.72 2.03 -12.19
N PRO A 203 32.49 2.54 -12.38
CA PRO A 203 32.01 3.68 -11.62
C PRO A 203 32.21 3.51 -10.11
N THR A 204 32.61 4.59 -9.44
CA THR A 204 32.74 4.64 -7.99
C THR A 204 31.51 5.21 -7.32
N ASP A 205 30.69 5.96 -8.05
CA ASP A 205 29.45 6.56 -7.56
C ASP A 205 28.28 6.07 -8.42
N TRP A 206 27.44 5.25 -7.82
CA TRP A 206 26.30 4.63 -8.47
C TRP A 206 25.00 5.19 -7.96
N VAL A 207 24.04 5.37 -8.87
CA VAL A 207 22.65 5.65 -8.56
C VAL A 207 21.79 4.56 -9.16
N PHE A 208 20.93 3.95 -8.35
CA PHE A 208 19.95 2.95 -8.78
C PHE A 208 18.57 3.48 -8.49
N VAL A 209 17.62 3.24 -9.39
CA VAL A 209 16.21 3.61 -9.18
C VAL A 209 15.33 2.43 -9.53
N THR A 210 14.45 2.05 -8.62
CA THR A 210 13.34 1.12 -8.87
C THR A 210 12.09 1.92 -9.22
N PHE A 211 11.35 1.48 -10.23
CA PHE A 211 10.09 2.09 -10.65
C PHE A 211 8.87 1.24 -10.25
N THR A 212 7.69 1.86 -10.22
CA THR A 212 6.41 1.14 -10.21
C THR A 212 6.29 0.20 -11.40
N SER A 213 5.38 -0.77 -11.30
CA SER A 213 5.20 -1.81 -12.31
C SER A 213 4.76 -1.26 -13.67
N LYS A 214 5.35 -1.77 -14.76
CA LYS A 214 4.81 -1.69 -16.12
C LYS A 214 3.82 -2.84 -16.31
N LYS A 215 2.56 -2.51 -16.56
CA LYS A 215 1.44 -3.48 -16.56
C LYS A 215 0.94 -3.69 -17.98
N GLU A 216 0.73 -4.95 -18.37
CA GLU A 216 0.19 -5.27 -19.70
C GLU A 216 -1.24 -4.74 -19.90
N TRP A 217 -2.05 -4.71 -18.83
CA TRP A 217 -3.44 -4.23 -18.85
C TRP A 217 -3.59 -2.71 -18.66
N ALA A 218 -2.50 -1.99 -18.38
CA ALA A 218 -2.50 -0.55 -18.16
C ALA A 218 -1.28 0.10 -18.84
N ALA A 219 -1.09 -0.18 -20.13
CA ALA A 219 0.09 0.21 -20.89
C ALA A 219 0.35 1.73 -20.99
N ASP A 220 -0.68 2.54 -20.77
CA ASP A 220 -0.58 4.00 -20.78
C ASP A 220 -0.11 4.60 -19.43
N GLU A 221 -0.04 3.79 -18.36
CA GLU A 221 0.50 4.24 -17.08
C GLU A 221 2.01 4.47 -17.20
N VAL A 222 2.45 5.67 -16.83
CA VAL A 222 3.87 6.02 -16.81
C VAL A 222 4.47 5.59 -15.47
N PRO A 223 5.48 4.71 -15.45
CA PRO A 223 6.13 4.31 -14.20
C PRO A 223 6.85 5.47 -13.52
N VAL A 224 6.77 5.49 -12.20
CA VAL A 224 7.44 6.48 -11.34
C VAL A 224 8.34 5.79 -10.33
N ALA A 225 9.38 6.48 -9.86
CA ALA A 225 10.32 5.93 -8.89
C ALA A 225 9.62 5.60 -7.56
N THR A 226 9.90 4.43 -7.01
CA THR A 226 9.46 4.00 -5.65
C THR A 226 10.61 3.96 -4.67
N ASP A 227 11.80 3.60 -5.16
CA ASP A 227 13.04 3.55 -4.40
C ASP A 227 14.18 4.19 -5.20
N VAL A 228 14.97 5.02 -4.51
CA VAL A 228 16.15 5.70 -5.07
C VAL A 228 17.34 5.33 -4.19
N GLY A 229 18.28 4.57 -4.73
CA GLY A 229 19.52 4.18 -4.07
C GLY A 229 20.72 4.93 -4.62
N ARG A 230 21.67 5.29 -3.76
CA ARG A 230 23.02 5.72 -4.14
C ARG A 230 24.04 4.97 -3.33
N GLU A 231 25.05 4.44 -4.02
CA GLU A 231 26.21 3.82 -3.42
C GLU A 231 27.47 4.47 -3.97
N TRP A 232 28.19 5.17 -3.09
CA TRP A 232 29.40 5.90 -3.44
C TRP A 232 30.59 5.33 -2.67
N SER A 233 31.48 4.65 -3.40
CA SER A 233 32.84 4.33 -2.96
C SER A 233 33.68 5.60 -3.00
N ILE A 234 33.93 6.19 -1.83
CA ILE A 234 34.54 7.50 -1.71
C ILE A 234 36.05 7.35 -1.96
N PRO A 235 36.61 8.00 -3.00
CA PRO A 235 38.05 7.95 -3.24
C PRO A 235 38.83 8.51 -2.06
N GLU A 236 39.95 7.88 -1.69
CA GLU A 236 40.81 8.37 -0.59
C GLU A 236 41.29 9.81 -0.81
N THR A 237 41.42 10.21 -2.08
CA THR A 237 41.81 11.56 -2.52
C THR A 237 40.83 12.64 -2.09
N ASP A 238 39.55 12.30 -1.91
CA ASP A 238 38.51 13.24 -1.50
C ASP A 238 38.65 13.58 -0.01
N ALA A 239 39.36 12.75 0.76
CA ALA A 239 39.76 12.97 2.14
C ALA A 239 38.62 13.42 3.07
N VAL A 240 37.40 12.93 2.83
CA VAL A 240 36.21 13.27 3.61
C VAL A 240 36.25 12.57 4.96
N ALA A 241 36.09 13.32 6.05
CA ALA A 241 35.97 12.73 7.38
C ALA A 241 34.60 12.05 7.56
N GLY A 242 34.57 10.88 8.22
CA GLY A 242 33.33 10.14 8.48
C GLY A 242 32.29 10.96 9.24
N GLY A 243 32.72 11.66 10.30
CA GLY A 243 31.84 12.54 11.07
C GLY A 243 31.24 13.67 10.24
N THR A 244 31.99 14.24 9.29
CA THR A 244 31.47 15.28 8.39
C THR A 244 30.40 14.74 7.45
N MET A 245 30.50 13.48 7.02
CA MET A 245 29.46 12.84 6.21
C MET A 245 28.17 12.66 7.03
N VAL A 246 28.28 12.16 8.26
CA VAL A 246 27.16 12.01 9.20
C VAL A 246 26.50 13.36 9.49
N ASP A 247 27.28 14.40 9.77
CA ASP A 247 26.77 15.75 10.01
C ASP A 247 26.06 16.32 8.76
N SER A 248 26.57 16.01 7.56
CA SER A 248 25.96 16.42 6.30
C SER A 248 24.61 15.75 6.06
N LEU A 249 24.50 14.44 6.37
CA LEU A 249 23.23 13.72 6.34
C LEU A 249 22.24 14.31 7.34
N ALA A 250 22.68 14.57 8.58
CA ALA A 250 21.84 15.17 9.61
C ALA A 250 21.36 16.57 9.23
N LYS A 251 22.22 17.39 8.60
CA LYS A 251 21.87 18.72 8.12
C LYS A 251 20.85 18.69 6.98
N LYS A 252 20.92 17.70 6.09
CA LYS A 252 20.02 17.60 4.93
C LYS A 252 18.68 16.96 5.30
N TYR A 253 18.72 15.83 6.00
CA TYR A 253 17.55 14.97 6.21
C TYR A 253 16.97 15.06 7.63
N GLY A 254 17.66 15.74 8.55
CA GLY A 254 17.29 15.83 9.95
C GLY A 254 17.95 14.77 10.82
N ALA A 255 17.55 14.76 12.09
CA ALA A 255 18.10 13.84 13.09
C ALA A 255 17.90 12.38 12.69
N ARG A 256 18.77 11.48 13.13
CA ARG A 256 18.58 10.03 12.97
C ARG A 256 17.38 9.56 13.79
N SER A 257 16.66 8.56 13.27
CA SER A 257 15.52 7.97 13.95
C SER A 257 15.90 7.10 15.14
N ASN A 258 17.06 6.45 15.11
CA ASN A 258 17.57 5.68 16.24
C ASN A 258 19.08 5.89 16.40
N ASP A 259 19.66 5.33 17.45
CA ASP A 259 21.07 5.49 17.78
C ASP A 259 22.01 4.44 17.17
N ILE A 260 21.44 3.40 16.55
CA ILE A 260 22.16 2.25 16.00
C ILE A 260 22.54 2.49 14.53
N ASN A 261 21.64 3.09 13.74
CA ASN A 261 21.76 3.26 12.30
C ASN A 261 21.69 4.74 11.89
N GLU A 262 22.11 5.04 10.66
CA GLU A 262 21.90 6.37 10.05
C GLU A 262 20.55 6.46 9.31
N ASP A 263 19.53 5.78 9.82
CA ASP A 263 18.20 5.77 9.22
C ASP A 263 17.36 6.97 9.68
N ARG A 264 16.47 7.46 8.81
CA ARG A 264 15.41 8.44 9.11
C ARG A 264 14.08 7.88 8.61
N LEU A 265 13.20 7.59 9.56
CA LEU A 265 11.81 7.27 9.33
C LEU A 265 10.99 8.55 9.50
N TYR A 266 10.13 8.84 8.54
CA TYR A 266 9.22 9.96 8.63
C TYR A 266 7.81 9.47 8.96
N ASP A 267 7.07 10.22 9.76
CA ASP A 267 5.64 10.00 9.91
C ASP A 267 4.88 10.49 8.66
N ARG A 268 3.57 10.22 8.62
CA ARG A 268 2.72 10.69 7.51
C ARG A 268 2.54 12.21 7.47
N ALA A 269 2.93 12.94 8.52
CA ALA A 269 2.97 14.40 8.54
C ALA A 269 4.33 14.98 8.08
N GLY A 270 5.26 14.11 7.64
CA GLY A 270 6.57 14.49 7.14
C GLY A 270 7.58 14.86 8.23
N GLN A 271 7.29 14.54 9.50
CA GLN A 271 8.21 14.76 10.61
C GLN A 271 9.09 13.53 10.81
N VAL A 272 10.36 13.76 11.11
CA VAL A 272 11.28 12.68 11.49
C VAL A 272 10.83 12.07 12.82
N LEU A 273 10.69 10.76 12.84
CA LEU A 273 10.42 9.99 14.05
C LEU A 273 11.74 9.75 14.81
N VAL A 274 11.98 10.52 15.87
CA VAL A 274 13.22 10.45 16.66
C VAL A 274 13.06 9.48 17.84
N GLY A 275 14.06 8.63 18.04
CA GLY A 275 14.09 7.63 19.11
C GLY A 275 13.28 6.35 18.83
N VAL A 276 12.95 6.08 17.56
CA VAL A 276 12.15 4.90 17.16
C VAL A 276 12.89 4.03 16.14
N PHE A 277 12.60 2.72 16.19
CA PHE A 277 13.15 1.72 15.27
C PHE A 277 12.20 1.33 14.13
N SER A 278 10.91 1.63 14.28
CA SER A 278 9.86 1.34 13.32
C SER A 278 8.81 2.44 13.35
N CYS A 279 8.02 2.53 12.29
CA CYS A 279 6.82 3.35 12.27
C CYS A 279 5.75 2.75 13.19
N ALA A 280 4.74 3.57 13.50
CA ALA A 280 3.62 3.14 14.32
C ALA A 280 2.92 1.92 13.70
N ASP A 281 2.60 0.94 14.54
CA ASP A 281 1.80 -0.20 14.14
C ASP A 281 0.45 0.27 13.59
N GLY A 282 0.01 -0.38 12.53
CA GLY A 282 -1.31 -0.19 11.94
C GLY A 282 -1.98 -1.53 11.67
N MET A 283 -3.24 -1.48 11.23
CA MET A 283 -3.93 -2.69 10.76
C MET A 283 -3.49 -3.10 9.35
N HIS A 284 -2.89 -2.18 8.58
CA HIS A 284 -2.35 -2.50 7.26
C HIS A 284 -1.16 -3.43 7.37
N GLN A 285 -1.18 -4.47 6.53
CA GLN A 285 -0.02 -5.29 6.31
C GLN A 285 1.09 -4.46 5.63
N PRO A 286 2.36 -4.61 6.06
CA PRO A 286 3.49 -4.05 5.33
C PRO A 286 3.55 -4.58 3.89
N LEU A 287 3.99 -3.72 2.97
CA LEU A 287 4.14 -4.04 1.55
C LEU A 287 5.60 -4.27 1.20
N LEU A 288 5.87 -5.12 0.22
CA LEU A 288 7.23 -5.35 -0.24
C LEU A 288 7.67 -4.26 -1.21
N SER A 289 8.81 -3.63 -0.91
CA SER A 289 9.52 -2.69 -1.76
C SER A 289 10.77 -3.33 -2.34
N ASN A 290 10.92 -3.26 -3.65
CA ASN A 290 12.13 -3.68 -4.34
C ASN A 290 13.16 -2.55 -4.36
N TYR A 291 14.41 -2.85 -3.99
CA TYR A 291 15.50 -1.87 -4.03
C TYR A 291 16.74 -2.43 -4.72
N SER A 292 17.62 -1.52 -5.13
CA SER A 292 18.93 -1.87 -5.69
C SER A 292 20.00 -0.86 -5.27
N LEU A 293 21.20 -1.39 -5.06
CA LEU A 293 22.46 -0.68 -4.88
C LEU A 293 23.55 -1.43 -5.68
N ALA A 294 24.78 -0.92 -5.70
CA ALA A 294 25.85 -1.54 -6.48
C ALA A 294 26.25 -2.90 -5.89
N SER A 295 26.28 -2.98 -4.57
CA SER A 295 26.71 -4.15 -3.79
C SER A 295 25.57 -5.09 -3.37
N GLU A 296 24.31 -4.63 -3.43
CA GLU A 296 23.17 -5.37 -2.90
C GLU A 296 21.88 -5.05 -3.64
N THR A 297 20.98 -6.03 -3.69
CA THR A 297 19.62 -5.88 -4.19
C THR A 297 18.71 -6.79 -3.38
N GLY A 298 17.49 -6.36 -3.13
CA GLY A 298 16.55 -7.19 -2.39
C GLY A 298 15.18 -6.55 -2.27
N GLU A 299 14.40 -7.15 -1.39
CA GLU A 299 13.07 -6.70 -1.00
C GLU A 299 13.09 -6.27 0.47
N GLU A 300 12.25 -5.31 0.81
CA GLU A 300 12.06 -4.84 2.17
C GLU A 300 10.58 -4.59 2.46
N GLU A 301 10.13 -4.97 3.66
CA GLU A 301 8.82 -4.59 4.16
C GLU A 301 8.75 -3.09 4.49
N VAL A 302 7.81 -2.40 3.86
CA VAL A 302 7.53 -0.99 4.06
C VAL A 302 6.15 -0.85 4.66
N SER A 303 6.07 -0.23 5.83
CA SER A 303 4.78 0.07 6.45
C SER A 303 4.17 1.30 5.79
N VAL A 304 2.94 1.16 5.28
CA VAL A 304 2.17 2.27 4.72
C VAL A 304 1.74 3.31 5.77
N THR A 305 1.89 2.98 7.06
CA THR A 305 1.72 3.95 8.16
C THR A 305 2.89 4.92 8.29
N CYS A 306 4.02 4.66 7.62
CA CYS A 306 5.12 5.61 7.50
C CYS A 306 4.80 6.68 6.45
N GLY A 307 5.47 7.82 6.55
CA GLY A 307 5.81 8.61 5.37
C GLY A 307 7.04 8.01 4.66
N ALA A 308 7.83 8.84 3.98
CA ALA A 308 9.07 8.38 3.35
C ALA A 308 10.05 7.72 4.34
N ILE A 309 10.92 6.87 3.84
CA ILE A 309 11.96 6.16 4.60
C ILE A 309 13.30 6.43 3.95
N LEU A 310 14.26 6.97 4.71
CA LEU A 310 15.63 7.12 4.30
C LEU A 310 16.52 6.18 5.09
N LYS A 311 17.16 5.22 4.43
CA LYS A 311 18.18 4.38 5.04
C LYS A 311 19.56 4.84 4.63
N ALA A 312 20.48 4.96 5.58
CA ALA A 312 21.84 5.36 5.26
C ALA A 312 22.88 4.59 6.04
N TYR A 313 24.06 4.46 5.43
CA TYR A 313 25.25 3.88 6.02
C TYR A 313 26.47 4.66 5.57
N VAL A 314 27.32 5.03 6.54
CA VAL A 314 28.61 5.66 6.31
C VAL A 314 29.69 4.69 6.81
N GLY A 315 30.40 4.06 5.89
CA GLY A 315 31.57 3.26 6.22
C GLY A 315 32.77 4.17 6.46
N THR A 316 33.57 3.84 7.47
CA THR A 316 34.77 4.61 7.81
C THR A 316 35.98 3.70 7.93
N ASP A 317 37.14 4.20 7.50
CA ASP A 317 38.42 3.57 7.81
C ASP A 317 38.73 3.79 9.29
N SER A 318 38.77 2.69 10.04
CA SER A 318 39.04 2.68 11.49
C SER A 318 40.37 3.34 11.89
N SER A 319 41.36 3.38 10.99
CA SER A 319 42.69 3.92 11.29
C SER A 319 42.79 5.43 11.09
N THR A 320 42.04 5.98 10.13
CA THR A 320 42.11 7.40 9.76
C THR A 320 40.84 8.18 10.11
N GLY A 321 39.73 7.49 10.39
CA GLY A 321 38.41 8.07 10.60
C GLY A 321 37.79 8.67 9.33
N ARG A 322 38.37 8.41 8.15
CA ARG A 322 37.87 8.89 6.86
C ARG A 322 36.69 8.06 6.38
N ALA A 323 35.75 8.70 5.70
CA ALA A 323 34.65 8.02 5.02
C ALA A 323 35.20 7.24 3.81
N THR A 324 34.81 5.98 3.68
CA THR A 324 35.22 5.09 2.57
C THR A 324 34.04 4.72 1.70
N VAL A 325 32.82 4.70 2.26
CA VAL A 325 31.61 4.40 1.51
C VAL A 325 30.43 5.17 2.08
N LEU A 326 29.56 5.65 1.19
CA LEU A 326 28.21 6.09 1.52
C LEU A 326 27.23 5.16 0.80
N LYS A 327 26.31 4.56 1.54
CA LYS A 327 25.10 3.95 0.99
C LYS A 327 23.91 4.74 1.49
N ILE A 328 23.00 5.10 0.61
CA ILE A 328 21.78 5.80 0.97
C ILE A 328 20.63 5.34 0.08
N ARG A 329 19.48 5.04 0.67
CA ARG A 329 18.25 4.68 -0.03
C ARG A 329 17.11 5.56 0.46
N LEU A 330 16.28 6.02 -0.47
CA LEU A 330 15.07 6.77 -0.21
C LEU A 330 13.89 6.00 -0.82
N THR A 331 12.98 5.56 0.03
CA THR A 331 11.80 4.78 -0.32
C THR A 331 10.54 5.56 0.05
N ASP A 332 9.53 5.54 -0.82
CA ASP A 332 8.23 6.15 -0.56
C ASP A 332 7.12 5.08 -0.53
N PRO A 333 6.43 4.87 0.61
CA PRO A 333 5.36 3.89 0.73
C PRO A 333 4.14 4.15 -0.16
N ASP A 334 3.85 5.40 -0.52
CA ASP A 334 2.60 5.76 -1.21
C ASP A 334 2.52 5.24 -2.65
N PRO A 335 3.52 5.46 -3.53
CA PRO A 335 3.53 4.85 -4.86
C PRO A 335 3.64 3.32 -4.80
N ILE A 336 4.31 2.77 -3.77
CA ILE A 336 4.36 1.31 -3.56
C ILE A 336 2.98 0.76 -3.25
N TRP A 337 2.22 1.44 -2.38
CA TRP A 337 0.86 1.05 -2.03
C TRP A 337 -0.08 1.12 -3.23
N ALA A 338 -0.04 2.22 -3.98
CA ALA A 338 -0.83 2.37 -5.19
C ALA A 338 -0.51 1.27 -6.21
N ASP A 339 0.78 0.98 -6.42
CA ASP A 339 1.22 -0.03 -7.39
C ASP A 339 0.83 -1.45 -6.95
N PHE A 340 1.07 -1.81 -5.68
CA PHE A 340 0.64 -3.09 -5.10
C PHE A 340 -0.85 -3.32 -5.32
N TRP A 341 -1.69 -2.34 -4.99
CA TRP A 341 -3.14 -2.49 -5.15
C TRP A 341 -3.53 -2.72 -6.62
N SER A 342 -2.89 -2.00 -7.54
CA SER A 342 -3.18 -2.13 -8.96
C SER A 342 -2.74 -3.47 -9.58
N THR A 343 -1.73 -4.13 -9.01
CA THR A 343 -1.22 -5.42 -9.50
C THR A 343 -1.90 -6.60 -8.79
N TRP A 344 -1.87 -6.61 -7.46
CA TRP A 344 -2.55 -7.64 -6.66
C TRP A 344 -4.06 -7.62 -6.90
N GLY A 345 -4.68 -6.43 -6.88
CA GLY A 345 -6.12 -6.28 -7.08
C GLY A 345 -6.58 -6.78 -8.45
N HIS A 346 -5.81 -6.53 -9.52
CA HIS A 346 -6.15 -7.04 -10.85
C HIS A 346 -6.20 -8.59 -10.89
N ASN A 347 -5.15 -9.24 -10.36
CA ASN A 347 -5.07 -10.69 -10.33
C ASN A 347 -6.13 -11.31 -9.40
N GLU A 348 -6.40 -10.66 -8.27
CA GLU A 348 -7.39 -11.12 -7.30
C GLU A 348 -8.82 -10.96 -7.82
N ALA A 349 -9.13 -9.88 -8.54
CA ALA A 349 -10.41 -9.71 -9.23
C ALA A 349 -10.68 -10.86 -10.21
N ALA A 350 -9.68 -11.21 -11.03
CA ALA A 350 -9.80 -12.32 -11.97
C ALA A 350 -10.02 -13.67 -11.27
N ARG A 351 -9.32 -13.92 -10.15
CA ARG A 351 -9.51 -15.12 -9.32
C ARG A 351 -10.93 -15.18 -8.75
N LEU A 352 -11.38 -14.12 -8.09
CA LEU A 352 -12.69 -14.06 -7.45
C LEU A 352 -13.83 -14.22 -8.45
N LYS A 353 -13.72 -13.57 -9.61
CA LYS A 353 -14.70 -13.67 -10.69
C LYS A 353 -14.79 -15.10 -11.24
N SER A 354 -13.65 -15.75 -11.46
CA SER A 354 -13.59 -17.15 -11.89
C SER A 354 -14.30 -18.10 -10.92
N ILE A 355 -14.12 -17.91 -9.61
CA ILE A 355 -14.80 -18.70 -8.58
C ILE A 355 -16.31 -18.39 -8.58
N TYR A 356 -16.68 -17.12 -8.60
CA TYR A 356 -18.08 -16.69 -8.60
C TYR A 356 -18.86 -17.27 -9.80
N ASP A 357 -18.31 -17.13 -11.01
CA ASP A 357 -18.92 -17.65 -12.24
C ASP A 357 -18.99 -19.19 -12.21
N GLY A 358 -17.94 -19.84 -11.68
CA GLY A 358 -17.91 -21.30 -11.53
C GLY A 358 -18.99 -21.83 -10.58
N VAL A 359 -19.17 -21.19 -9.42
CA VAL A 359 -20.16 -21.61 -8.41
C VAL A 359 -21.59 -21.30 -8.87
N THR A 360 -21.83 -20.11 -9.41
CA THR A 360 -23.18 -19.70 -9.84
C THR A 360 -23.62 -20.35 -11.15
N GLY A 361 -22.67 -20.71 -12.02
CA GLY A 361 -22.91 -21.44 -13.27
C GLY A 361 -22.98 -22.96 -13.11
N ALA A 362 -22.66 -23.52 -11.93
CA ALA A 362 -22.68 -24.96 -11.70
C ALA A 362 -24.11 -25.53 -11.75
N THR A 363 -24.48 -26.16 -12.87
CA THR A 363 -25.77 -26.84 -13.05
C THR A 363 -25.67 -28.37 -13.01
N GLY A 364 -24.45 -28.91 -12.84
CA GLY A 364 -24.22 -30.34 -12.81
C GLY A 364 -24.79 -30.98 -11.55
N ALA A 365 -25.50 -32.10 -11.69
CA ALA A 365 -25.84 -32.93 -10.53
C ALA A 365 -24.55 -33.50 -9.95
N ALA A 366 -24.42 -33.46 -8.61
CA ALA A 366 -23.38 -34.23 -7.94
C ALA A 366 -23.56 -35.72 -8.32
N PRO A 367 -22.45 -36.46 -8.58
CA PRO A 367 -22.57 -37.89 -8.81
C PRO A 367 -23.24 -38.53 -7.60
N GLU A 368 -24.11 -39.50 -7.84
CA GLU A 368 -24.60 -40.38 -6.76
C GLU A 368 -23.38 -41.07 -6.14
N LEU A 369 -23.21 -40.90 -4.82
CA LEU A 369 -22.09 -41.45 -4.05
C LEU A 369 -22.43 -42.82 -3.48
#